data_AF-A0AAD5L5E6-F1
#
_entry.id   AF-A0AAD5L5E6-F1
#
_cell.length_a   1.000
_cell.length_b   1.000
_cell.length_c   1.000
_cell.angle_alpha   90.00
_cell.angle_beta   90.00
_cell.angle_gamma   90.00
#
_symmetry.space_group_name_H-M   'P 1'
#
loop_
_entity.id
_entity.type
_entity.pdbx_description
1 polymer ?
#
loop_
_entity_poly.entity_id
_entity_poly.type
_entity_poly.pdbx_seq_one_letter_code
_entity_poly.pdbx_strand_id
1 'polypeptide(L)'
;MKVLSTATQAGIESYGKAGAIAQESLSNIRTVHMFNAIDHFVKKYEGALGLSTQAGIKKGFAVGWGTGLMFFTVFCTYACGMFYGALKIANDVRDGCQSNCYDGGRVLTVFFSIIMGAMALGQAGPSVQAIFSARAAAYDVFAVINRASLIDPLSEDGKKLERVSGRIEIESVSFAYPSRPEVKVCSNYSLRIEAGETVALVGPSGSGKSTIVSLLERFYDP
;
A
#
# COMPACT_ATOMS: atom_id res chain seq x y z
N MET A 1 -10.10 -7.44 -17.31
CA MET A 1 -9.28 -6.84 -16.23
C MET A 1 -7.79 -7.06 -16.38
N LYS A 2 -7.30 -8.30 -16.61
CA LYS A 2 -5.84 -8.59 -16.72
C LYS A 2 -5.08 -7.71 -17.74
N VAL A 3 -5.68 -7.41 -18.89
CA VAL A 3 -5.03 -6.57 -19.94
C VAL A 3 -4.92 -5.09 -19.50
N LEU A 4 -5.91 -4.57 -18.76
CA LEU A 4 -5.90 -3.19 -18.30
C LEU A 4 -4.93 -2.99 -17.13
N SER A 5 -4.83 -3.99 -16.24
CA SER A 5 -3.89 -3.98 -15.13
C SER A 5 -2.44 -4.11 -15.61
N THR A 6 -2.16 -5.02 -16.55
CA THR A 6 -0.80 -5.15 -17.12
C THR A 6 -0.39 -3.91 -17.91
N ALA A 7 -1.28 -3.32 -18.70
CA ALA A 7 -1.00 -2.07 -19.40
C ALA A 7 -0.75 -0.90 -18.43
N THR A 8 -1.47 -0.85 -17.31
CA THR A 8 -1.27 0.18 -16.29
C THR A 8 0.07 -0.02 -15.56
N GLN A 9 0.42 -1.26 -15.22
CA GLN A 9 1.69 -1.58 -14.57
C GLN A 9 2.90 -1.31 -15.47
N ALA A 10 2.82 -1.68 -16.76
CA ALA A 10 3.84 -1.35 -17.75
C ALA A 10 4.00 0.17 -17.96
N GLY A 11 2.91 0.93 -17.88
CA GLY A 11 2.93 2.39 -17.89
C GLY A 11 3.66 2.96 -16.68
N ILE A 12 3.36 2.46 -15.47
CA ILE A 12 4.03 2.88 -14.22
C ILE A 12 5.53 2.58 -14.28
N GLU A 13 5.93 1.40 -14.76
CA GLU A 13 7.34 1.03 -14.88
C GLU A 13 8.10 1.91 -15.87
N SER A 14 7.47 2.23 -17.02
CA SER A 14 8.04 3.12 -18.04
C SER A 14 8.19 4.55 -17.52
N TYR A 15 7.18 5.05 -16.78
CA TYR A 15 7.27 6.34 -16.07
C TYR A 15 8.35 6.33 -14.99
N GLY A 16 8.53 5.22 -14.27
CA GLY A 16 9.62 5.06 -13.29
C GLY A 16 11.00 5.21 -13.93
N LYS A 17 11.23 4.62 -15.12
CA LYS A 17 12.48 4.78 -15.88
C LYS A 17 12.70 6.23 -16.31
N ALA A 18 11.67 6.91 -16.82
CA ALA A 18 11.75 8.32 -17.17
C ALA A 18 12.04 9.19 -15.94
N GLY A 19 11.39 8.92 -14.81
CA GLY A 19 11.62 9.58 -13.53
C GLY A 19 13.05 9.41 -13.01
N ALA A 20 13.63 8.21 -13.15
CA ALA A 20 15.02 7.96 -12.76
C ALA A 20 16.01 8.80 -13.61
N ILE A 21 15.78 8.90 -14.92
CA ILE A 21 16.60 9.73 -15.82
C ILE A 21 16.49 11.22 -15.47
N ALA A 22 15.27 11.69 -15.17
CA ALA A 22 15.04 13.07 -14.73
C ALA A 22 15.72 13.33 -13.38
N GLN A 23 15.63 12.40 -12.43
CA GLN A 23 16.28 12.52 -11.14
C GLN A 23 17.81 12.54 -11.25
N GLU A 24 18.39 11.68 -12.08
CA GLU A 24 19.85 11.62 -12.35
C GLU A 24 20.36 12.94 -12.93
N SER A 25 19.66 13.49 -13.92
CA SER A 25 20.02 14.74 -14.60
C SER A 25 19.85 15.98 -13.72
N LEU A 26 18.76 16.06 -12.94
CA LEU A 26 18.50 17.18 -12.02
C LEU A 26 19.46 17.15 -10.83
N SER A 27 19.74 15.97 -10.27
CA SER A 27 20.69 15.83 -9.16
C SER A 27 22.12 16.24 -9.57
N ASN A 28 22.48 16.08 -10.83
CA ASN A 28 23.81 16.39 -11.38
C ASN A 28 23.78 17.54 -12.39
N ILE A 29 22.87 18.50 -12.22
CA ILE A 29 22.61 19.55 -13.22
C ILE A 29 23.86 20.37 -13.59
N ARG A 30 24.75 20.62 -12.61
CA ARG A 30 26.03 21.32 -12.85
C ARG A 30 26.91 20.54 -13.83
N THR A 31 27.01 19.23 -13.66
CA THR A 31 27.80 18.35 -14.54
C THR A 31 27.20 18.28 -15.93
N VAL A 32 25.87 18.13 -16.03
CA VAL A 32 25.16 18.11 -17.32
C VAL A 32 25.39 19.41 -18.10
N HIS A 33 25.35 20.56 -17.40
CA HIS A 33 25.59 21.87 -18.01
C HIS A 33 27.06 22.08 -18.39
N MET A 34 28.01 21.60 -17.58
CA MET A 34 29.44 21.68 -17.89
C MET A 34 29.82 20.94 -19.18
N PHE A 35 29.17 19.81 -19.45
CA PHE A 35 29.38 19.04 -20.68
C PHE A 35 28.43 19.42 -21.83
N ASN A 36 27.58 20.44 -21.66
CA ASN A 36 26.53 20.85 -22.60
C ASN A 36 25.66 19.66 -23.09
N ALA A 37 25.37 18.71 -22.20
CA ALA A 37 24.73 17.43 -22.52
C ALA A 37 23.20 17.47 -22.38
N ILE A 38 22.59 18.65 -22.34
CA ILE A 38 21.15 18.83 -22.08
C ILE A 38 20.33 18.11 -23.15
N ASP A 39 20.65 18.29 -24.44
CA ASP A 39 19.93 17.64 -25.55
C ASP A 39 20.01 16.11 -25.49
N HIS A 40 21.12 15.57 -24.99
CA HIS A 40 21.29 14.12 -24.82
C HIS A 40 20.30 13.57 -23.77
N PHE A 41 20.21 14.24 -22.62
CA PHE A 41 19.27 13.83 -21.57
C PHE A 41 17.80 14.06 -21.96
N VAL A 42 17.49 15.13 -22.70
CA VAL A 42 16.14 15.37 -23.24
C VAL A 42 15.72 14.26 -24.19
N LYS A 43 16.57 13.88 -25.15
CA LYS A 43 16.28 12.75 -26.07
C LYS A 43 16.14 11.42 -25.33
N LYS A 44 16.99 11.17 -24.33
CA LYS A 44 16.92 9.96 -23.48
C LYS A 44 15.60 9.89 -22.71
N TYR A 45 15.14 11.04 -22.19
CA TYR A 45 13.86 11.16 -21.50
C TYR A 45 12.67 11.00 -22.44
N GLU A 46 12.71 11.61 -23.62
CA GLU A 46 11.68 11.47 -24.66
C GLU A 46 11.53 10.02 -25.13
N GLY A 47 12.65 9.32 -25.34
CA GLY A 47 12.65 7.89 -25.68
C GLY A 47 12.02 7.02 -24.58
N ALA A 48 12.26 7.34 -23.31
CA ALA A 48 11.64 6.65 -22.19
C ALA A 48 10.12 6.92 -22.10
N LEU A 49 9.68 8.14 -22.44
CA LEU A 49 8.26 8.50 -22.47
C LEU A 49 7.50 7.92 -23.66
N GLY A 50 8.16 7.71 -24.81
CA GLY A 50 7.53 7.19 -26.02
C GLY A 50 6.85 5.82 -25.83
N LEU A 51 7.41 4.96 -24.97
CA LEU A 51 6.79 3.69 -24.61
C LEU A 51 5.51 3.89 -23.78
N SER A 52 5.53 4.85 -22.86
CA SER A 52 4.39 5.19 -22.01
C SER A 52 3.24 5.81 -22.81
N THR A 53 3.56 6.68 -23.78
CA THR A 53 2.54 7.30 -24.65
C THR A 53 1.85 6.26 -25.54
N GLN A 54 2.59 5.32 -26.14
CA GLN A 54 1.98 4.24 -26.92
C GLN A 54 1.12 3.30 -26.06
N ALA A 55 1.58 2.96 -24.85
CA ALA A 55 0.78 2.17 -23.90
C ALA A 55 -0.49 2.93 -23.47
N GLY A 56 -0.38 4.24 -23.25
CA GLY A 56 -1.48 5.15 -22.94
C GLY A 56 -2.53 5.20 -24.06
N ILE A 57 -2.11 5.31 -25.32
CA ILE A 57 -3.01 5.30 -26.48
C ILE A 57 -3.76 3.97 -26.58
N LYS A 58 -3.06 2.84 -26.46
CA LYS A 58 -3.69 1.50 -26.47
C LYS A 58 -4.70 1.33 -25.32
N LYS A 59 -4.36 1.81 -24.13
CA LYS A 59 -5.27 1.84 -22.97
C LYS A 59 -6.48 2.74 -23.26
N GLY A 60 -6.28 3.91 -23.85
CA GLY A 60 -7.34 4.83 -24.24
C GLY A 60 -8.35 4.18 -25.17
N PHE A 61 -7.89 3.49 -26.22
CA PHE A 61 -8.75 2.73 -27.11
C PHE A 61 -9.51 1.60 -26.38
N ALA A 62 -8.84 0.84 -25.51
CA ALA A 62 -9.49 -0.23 -24.75
C ALA A 62 -10.58 0.30 -23.80
N VAL A 63 -10.31 1.42 -23.11
CA VAL A 63 -11.28 2.07 -22.22
C VAL A 63 -12.43 2.68 -23.01
N GLY A 64 -12.13 3.36 -24.13
CA GLY A 64 -13.13 3.95 -25.01
C GLY A 64 -14.10 2.90 -25.56
N TRP A 65 -13.58 1.79 -26.08
CA TRP A 65 -14.40 0.67 -26.56
C TRP A 65 -15.23 0.04 -25.44
N GLY A 66 -14.63 -0.19 -24.26
CA GLY A 66 -15.34 -0.75 -23.11
C GLY A 66 -16.49 0.14 -22.64
N THR A 67 -16.26 1.46 -22.57
CA THR A 67 -17.27 2.45 -22.16
C THR A 67 -18.36 2.57 -23.21
N GLY A 68 -18.01 2.60 -24.50
CA GLY A 68 -18.97 2.65 -25.61
C GLY A 68 -19.87 1.42 -25.66
N LEU A 69 -19.29 0.21 -25.54
CA LEU A 69 -20.04 -1.04 -25.51
C LEU A 69 -20.99 -1.09 -24.30
N MET A 70 -20.55 -0.59 -23.14
CA MET A 70 -21.38 -0.50 -21.94
C MET A 70 -22.60 0.41 -22.15
N PHE A 71 -22.43 1.59 -22.76
CA PHE A 71 -23.58 2.46 -23.05
C PHE A 71 -24.50 1.86 -24.11
N PHE A 72 -23.94 1.23 -25.14
CA PHE A 72 -24.72 0.56 -26.18
C PHE A 72 -25.63 -0.53 -25.60
N THR A 73 -25.13 -1.39 -24.72
CA THR A 73 -25.94 -2.45 -24.09
C THR A 73 -27.03 -1.90 -23.18
N VAL A 74 -26.77 -0.79 -22.48
CA VAL A 74 -27.78 -0.08 -21.67
C VAL A 74 -28.91 0.45 -22.56
N PHE A 75 -28.59 1.15 -23.65
CA PHE A 75 -29.62 1.64 -24.57
C PHE A 75 -30.40 0.51 -25.26
N CYS A 76 -29.75 -0.59 -25.63
CA CYS A 76 -30.44 -1.76 -26.17
C CYS A 76 -31.42 -2.36 -25.15
N THR A 77 -31.02 -2.45 -23.87
CA THR A 77 -31.90 -2.96 -22.80
C THR A 77 -33.10 -2.02 -22.58
N TYR A 78 -32.89 -0.71 -22.70
CA TYR A 78 -33.96 0.28 -22.62
C TYR A 78 -34.96 0.14 -23.77
N ALA A 79 -34.45 0.02 -25.01
CA ALA A 79 -35.28 -0.17 -26.19
C ALA A 79 -36.11 -1.47 -26.12
N CYS A 80 -35.46 -2.60 -25.79
CA CYS A 80 -36.15 -3.88 -25.65
C CYS A 80 -37.17 -3.89 -24.50
N GLY A 81 -36.82 -3.31 -23.35
CA GLY A 81 -37.70 -3.22 -22.18
C GLY A 81 -38.96 -2.40 -22.46
N MET A 82 -38.82 -1.24 -23.11
CA MET A 82 -39.95 -0.40 -23.49
C MET A 82 -40.80 -1.03 -24.60
N PHE A 83 -40.18 -1.64 -25.61
CA PHE A 83 -40.92 -2.31 -26.68
C PHE A 83 -41.76 -3.49 -26.16
N TYR A 84 -41.17 -4.32 -25.29
CA TYR A 84 -41.90 -5.42 -24.65
C TYR A 84 -42.99 -4.91 -23.70
N GLY A 85 -42.71 -3.86 -22.92
CA GLY A 85 -43.70 -3.22 -22.06
C GLY A 85 -44.89 -2.67 -22.85
N ALA A 86 -44.63 -2.00 -23.98
CA ALA A 86 -45.67 -1.47 -24.87
C ALA A 86 -46.52 -2.59 -25.50
N LEU A 87 -45.90 -3.68 -25.95
CA LEU A 87 -46.62 -4.86 -26.45
C LEU A 87 -47.54 -5.49 -25.39
N LYS A 88 -47.08 -5.56 -24.14
CA LYS A 88 -47.90 -6.09 -23.03
C LYS A 88 -49.09 -5.19 -22.71
N ILE A 89 -48.89 -3.88 -22.68
CA ILE A 89 -49.97 -2.91 -22.50
C ILE A 89 -50.99 -3.03 -23.65
N ALA A 90 -50.52 -3.09 -24.90
CA ALA A 90 -51.40 -3.19 -26.07
C ALA A 90 -52.24 -4.49 -26.09
N ASN A 91 -51.65 -5.62 -25.68
CA ASN A 91 -52.37 -6.89 -25.58
C ASN A 91 -53.39 -6.87 -24.43
N ASP A 92 -53.05 -6.32 -23.26
CA ASP A 92 -53.98 -6.23 -22.12
C ASP A 92 -55.19 -5.32 -22.43
N VAL A 93 -54.98 -4.24 -23.17
CA VAL A 93 -56.07 -3.36 -23.65
C VAL A 93 -56.96 -4.07 -24.66
N ARG A 94 -56.38 -4.89 -25.54
CA ARG A 94 -57.12 -5.66 -26.54
C ARG A 94 -57.95 -6.80 -25.94
N ASP A 95 -57.41 -7.49 -24.94
CA ASP A 95 -58.01 -8.68 -24.33
C ASP A 95 -59.02 -8.33 -23.20
N GLY A 96 -59.27 -7.05 -22.94
CA GLY A 96 -60.30 -6.60 -21.99
C GLY A 96 -59.99 -6.99 -20.54
N CYS A 97 -58.74 -6.80 -20.12
CA CYS A 97 -58.26 -7.22 -18.81
C CYS A 97 -59.03 -6.54 -17.65
N GLN A 98 -59.55 -7.34 -16.70
CA GLN A 98 -60.34 -6.87 -15.54
C GLN A 98 -59.57 -6.89 -14.20
N SER A 99 -58.47 -7.66 -14.08
CA SER A 99 -57.66 -7.70 -12.84
C SER A 99 -56.18 -7.95 -13.15
N ASN A 100 -55.27 -7.20 -12.50
CA ASN A 100 -53.80 -7.23 -12.69
C ASN A 100 -53.26 -6.79 -14.06
N CYS A 101 -53.92 -5.83 -14.70
CA CYS A 101 -53.47 -5.31 -15.99
C CYS A 101 -52.18 -4.49 -15.85
N TYR A 102 -51.34 -4.55 -16.88
CA TYR A 102 -50.16 -3.73 -17.01
C TYR A 102 -50.55 -2.30 -17.42
N ASP A 103 -50.32 -1.36 -16.52
CA ASP A 103 -50.42 0.07 -16.81
C ASP A 103 -49.04 0.64 -17.14
N GLY A 104 -49.00 1.72 -17.93
CA GLY A 104 -47.77 2.44 -18.26
C GLY A 104 -46.99 2.86 -17.02
N GLY A 105 -47.68 3.26 -15.95
CA GLY A 105 -47.06 3.56 -14.66
C GLY A 105 -46.35 2.35 -14.06
N ARG A 106 -47.00 1.18 -14.02
CA ARG A 106 -46.42 -0.06 -13.45
C ARG A 106 -45.19 -0.51 -14.23
N VAL A 107 -45.23 -0.46 -15.55
CA VAL A 107 -44.08 -0.83 -16.40
C VAL A 107 -42.89 0.09 -16.13
N LEU A 108 -43.10 1.41 -16.04
CA LEU A 108 -42.05 2.36 -15.72
C LEU A 108 -41.49 2.15 -14.30
N THR A 109 -42.35 1.90 -13.31
CA THR A 109 -41.90 1.64 -11.93
C THR A 109 -41.02 0.40 -11.84
N VAL A 110 -41.41 -0.73 -12.45
CA VAL A 110 -40.59 -1.95 -12.45
C VAL A 110 -39.26 -1.70 -13.15
N PHE A 111 -39.29 -1.02 -14.30
CA PHE A 111 -38.09 -0.71 -15.07
C PHE A 111 -37.09 0.16 -14.29
N PHE A 112 -37.53 1.28 -13.73
CA PHE A 112 -36.67 2.15 -12.93
C PHE A 112 -36.17 1.46 -11.66
N SER A 113 -36.99 0.64 -11.00
CA SER A 113 -36.59 -0.08 -9.79
C SER A 113 -35.44 -1.06 -10.07
N ILE A 114 -35.51 -1.80 -11.18
CA ILE A 114 -34.47 -2.75 -11.58
C ILE A 114 -33.17 -2.01 -11.94
N ILE A 115 -33.26 -0.92 -12.70
CA ILE A 115 -32.07 -0.15 -13.11
C ILE A 115 -31.40 0.51 -11.90
N MET A 116 -32.17 1.17 -11.04
CA MET A 116 -31.62 1.79 -9.83
C MET A 116 -31.01 0.73 -8.90
N GLY A 117 -31.63 -0.43 -8.77
CA GLY A 117 -31.07 -1.56 -8.01
C GLY A 117 -29.75 -2.07 -8.61
N ALA A 118 -29.69 -2.26 -9.92
CA ALA A 118 -28.49 -2.70 -10.62
C ALA A 118 -27.35 -1.66 -10.53
N MET A 119 -27.67 -0.37 -10.67
CA MET A 119 -26.70 0.72 -10.49
C MET A 119 -26.19 0.78 -9.06
N ALA A 120 -27.06 0.69 -8.05
CA ALA A 120 -26.67 0.68 -6.65
C ALA A 120 -25.72 -0.48 -6.33
N LEU A 121 -26.01 -1.68 -6.84
CA LEU A 121 -25.13 -2.84 -6.69
C LEU A 121 -23.77 -2.63 -7.40
N GLY A 122 -23.77 -2.02 -8.58
CA GLY A 122 -22.54 -1.65 -9.28
C GLY A 122 -21.67 -0.66 -8.50
N GLN A 123 -22.29 0.34 -7.86
CA GLN A 123 -21.60 1.33 -7.03
C GLN A 123 -21.12 0.77 -5.68
N ALA A 124 -21.66 -0.37 -5.22
CA ALA A 124 -21.18 -1.04 -4.02
C ALA A 124 -19.80 -1.71 -4.20
N GLY A 125 -19.38 -1.97 -5.45
CA GLY A 125 -18.10 -2.62 -5.76
C GLY A 125 -16.88 -1.92 -5.14
N PRO A 126 -16.66 -0.62 -5.37
CA PRO A 126 -15.57 0.15 -4.76
C PRO A 126 -15.59 0.12 -3.22
N SER A 127 -16.77 0.18 -2.59
CA SER A 127 -16.90 0.12 -1.13
C SER A 127 -16.46 -1.23 -0.58
N VAL A 128 -16.83 -2.33 -1.26
CA VAL A 128 -16.38 -3.68 -0.90
C VAL A 128 -14.86 -3.79 -1.04
N GLN A 129 -14.28 -3.26 -2.13
CA GLN A 129 -12.83 -3.25 -2.30
C GLN A 129 -12.12 -2.44 -1.20
N ALA A 130 -12.67 -1.28 -0.82
CA ALA A 130 -12.12 -0.45 0.26
C ALA A 130 -12.08 -1.20 1.59
N ILE A 131 -13.12 -1.98 1.91
CA ILE A 131 -13.15 -2.81 3.13
C ILE A 131 -12.03 -3.87 3.09
N PHE A 132 -11.83 -4.54 1.96
CA PHE A 132 -10.76 -5.53 1.83
C PHE A 132 -9.37 -4.90 1.99
N SER A 133 -9.12 -3.75 1.35
CA SER A 133 -7.86 -3.02 1.50
C SER A 133 -7.65 -2.52 2.93
N ALA A 134 -8.70 -2.01 3.58
CA ALA A 134 -8.64 -1.58 4.98
C ALA A 134 -8.32 -2.75 5.92
N ARG A 135 -8.92 -3.93 5.71
CA ARG A 135 -8.64 -5.13 6.51
C ARG A 135 -7.18 -5.58 6.36
N ALA A 136 -6.64 -5.54 5.14
CA ALA A 136 -5.26 -5.91 4.89
C ALA A 136 -4.29 -4.94 5.58
N ALA A 137 -4.49 -3.63 5.46
CA ALA A 137 -3.66 -2.63 6.13
C ALA A 137 -3.79 -2.68 7.67
N ALA A 138 -5.00 -2.94 8.18
CA ALA A 138 -5.23 -3.05 9.62
C ALA A 138 -4.50 -4.26 10.22
N TYR A 139 -4.30 -5.34 9.46
CA TYR A 139 -3.61 -6.52 9.96
C TYR A 139 -2.21 -6.20 10.49
N ASP A 140 -1.40 -5.46 9.73
CA ASP A 140 -0.03 -5.11 10.14
C ASP A 140 -0.03 -4.21 11.39
N VAL A 141 -0.97 -3.26 11.46
CA VAL A 141 -1.13 -2.38 12.62
C VAL A 141 -1.50 -3.19 13.86
N PHE A 142 -2.50 -4.06 13.77
CA PHE A 142 -2.90 -4.92 14.88
C PHE A 142 -1.84 -5.97 15.24
N ALA A 143 -1.04 -6.43 14.28
CA ALA A 143 0.08 -7.33 14.55
C ALA A 143 1.16 -6.66 15.41
N VAL A 144 1.43 -5.37 15.18
CA VAL A 144 2.36 -4.59 16.03
C VAL A 144 1.76 -4.31 17.40
N ILE A 145 0.49 -3.90 17.48
CA ILE A 145 -0.17 -3.58 18.74
C ILE A 145 -0.27 -4.81 19.65
N ASN A 146 -0.64 -5.97 19.10
CA ASN A 146 -0.83 -7.20 19.88
C ASN A 146 0.48 -7.98 20.11
N ARG A 147 1.61 -7.52 19.57
CA ARG A 147 2.90 -8.16 19.80
C ARG A 147 3.35 -7.92 21.23
N ALA A 148 3.49 -8.98 22.01
CA ALA A 148 4.12 -8.91 23.32
C ALA A 148 5.62 -8.60 23.18
N SER A 149 6.08 -7.59 23.93
CA SER A 149 7.51 -7.24 24.04
C SER A 149 8.20 -8.19 25.02
N LEU A 150 9.40 -8.68 24.68
CA LEU A 150 10.23 -9.48 25.59
C LEU A 150 10.74 -8.66 26.77
N ILE A 151 11.11 -7.41 26.49
CA ILE A 151 11.48 -6.39 27.48
C ILE A 151 10.34 -5.37 27.47
N ASP A 152 9.43 -5.45 28.43
CA ASP A 152 8.31 -4.53 28.57
C ASP A 152 8.67 -3.38 29.53
N PRO A 153 8.86 -2.14 29.02
CA PRO A 153 9.18 -1.00 29.86
C PRO A 153 7.98 -0.50 30.69
N LEU A 154 6.77 -0.94 30.38
CA LEU A 154 5.54 -0.55 31.09
C LEU A 154 5.11 -1.58 32.14
N SER A 155 5.75 -2.75 32.17
CA SER A 155 5.48 -3.75 33.20
C SER A 155 5.92 -3.22 34.57
N GLU A 156 5.07 -3.43 35.58
CA GLU A 156 5.42 -3.17 36.98
C GLU A 156 6.19 -4.33 37.62
N ASP A 157 6.41 -5.41 36.87
CA ASP A 157 7.15 -6.58 37.33
C ASP A 157 8.63 -6.27 37.54
N GLY A 158 9.19 -6.82 38.61
CA GLY A 158 10.58 -6.65 38.98
C GLY A 158 10.78 -6.05 40.36
N LYS A 159 12.02 -6.11 40.84
CA LYS A 159 12.36 -5.63 42.18
C LYS A 159 12.64 -4.13 42.13
N LYS A 160 11.77 -3.32 42.73
CA LYS A 160 12.03 -1.90 43.00
C LYS A 160 12.93 -1.80 44.24
N LEU A 161 14.18 -1.39 44.04
CA LEU A 161 15.14 -1.22 45.14
C LEU A 161 14.94 0.15 45.81
N GLU A 162 14.84 0.19 47.14
CA GLU A 162 14.74 1.45 47.89
C GLU A 162 16.04 2.27 47.81
N ARG A 163 17.18 1.59 47.68
CA ARG A 163 18.51 2.20 47.54
C ARG A 163 19.35 1.40 46.56
N VAL A 164 20.12 2.10 45.73
CA VAL A 164 21.07 1.52 44.77
C VAL A 164 22.47 1.95 45.18
N SER A 165 23.38 1.00 45.41
CA SER A 165 24.77 1.29 45.83
C SER A 165 25.65 1.81 44.70
N GLY A 166 25.27 1.61 43.45
CA GLY A 166 26.00 2.08 42.26
C GLY A 166 27.15 1.17 41.82
N ARG A 167 27.32 -0.01 42.43
CA ARG A 167 28.29 -1.02 41.98
C ARG A 167 27.76 -1.74 40.74
N ILE A 168 28.57 -1.82 39.67
CA ILE A 168 28.20 -2.47 38.40
C ILE A 168 29.13 -3.65 38.16
N GLU A 169 28.55 -4.81 37.86
CA GLU A 169 29.29 -6.04 37.52
C GLU A 169 28.72 -6.63 36.22
N ILE A 170 29.60 -6.83 35.25
CA ILE A 170 29.34 -7.50 33.99
C ILE A 170 30.17 -8.78 34.02
N GLU A 171 29.54 -9.94 33.85
CA GLU A 171 30.20 -11.23 33.99
C GLU A 171 29.99 -12.08 32.74
N SER A 172 31.08 -12.39 32.04
CA SER A 172 31.12 -13.35 30.92
C SER A 172 30.09 -13.11 29.81
N VAL A 173 29.77 -11.84 29.53
CA VAL A 173 28.74 -11.47 28.55
C VAL A 173 29.23 -11.71 27.12
N SER A 174 28.41 -12.41 26.33
CA SER A 174 28.65 -12.69 24.92
C SER A 174 27.43 -12.31 24.10
N PHE A 175 27.51 -11.24 23.32
CA PHE A 175 26.34 -10.63 22.70
C PHE A 175 26.53 -10.41 21.19
N ALA A 176 25.43 -10.58 20.43
CA ALA A 176 25.30 -10.23 19.03
C ALA A 176 23.97 -9.49 18.81
N TYR A 177 23.97 -8.47 17.96
CA TYR A 177 22.73 -7.74 17.65
C TYR A 177 21.76 -8.62 16.85
N PRO A 178 20.44 -8.55 17.11
CA PRO A 178 19.45 -9.34 16.36
C PRO A 178 19.44 -9.08 14.84
N SER A 179 19.92 -7.92 14.39
CA SER A 179 20.05 -7.57 12.98
C SER A 179 21.20 -8.28 12.26
N ARG A 180 22.20 -8.80 13.02
CA ARG A 180 23.39 -9.52 12.52
C ARG A 180 23.82 -10.58 13.54
N PRO A 181 23.03 -11.64 13.73
CA PRO A 181 23.26 -12.65 14.78
C PRO A 181 24.58 -13.42 14.60
N GLU A 182 25.13 -13.46 13.39
CA GLU A 182 26.40 -14.10 13.06
C GLU A 182 27.64 -13.32 13.53
N VAL A 183 27.51 -12.02 13.82
CA VAL A 183 28.62 -11.16 14.23
C VAL A 183 28.56 -10.92 15.74
N LYS A 184 29.41 -11.62 16.49
CA LYS A 184 29.58 -11.37 17.93
C LYS A 184 30.30 -10.05 18.17
N VAL A 185 29.66 -9.15 18.92
CA VAL A 185 30.22 -7.85 19.31
C VAL A 185 30.97 -7.95 20.62
N CYS A 186 30.45 -8.71 21.58
CA CYS A 186 31.11 -9.02 22.85
C CYS A 186 31.35 -10.52 22.91
N SER A 187 32.53 -10.94 23.39
CA SER A 187 32.89 -12.35 23.55
C SER A 187 33.52 -12.55 24.92
N ASN A 188 32.76 -13.14 25.84
CA ASN A 188 33.16 -13.42 27.22
C ASN A 188 33.74 -12.18 27.94
N TYR A 189 33.03 -11.05 27.85
CA TYR A 189 33.47 -9.78 28.43
C TYR A 189 33.07 -9.69 29.91
N SER A 190 34.04 -9.37 30.78
CA SER A 190 33.80 -9.13 32.21
C SER A 190 34.39 -7.79 32.64
N LEU A 191 33.63 -7.02 33.42
CA LEU A 191 34.01 -5.71 33.94
C LEU A 191 33.37 -5.51 35.32
N ARG A 192 34.15 -4.95 36.25
CA ARG A 192 33.68 -4.52 37.57
C ARG A 192 33.95 -3.04 37.74
N ILE A 193 32.95 -2.30 38.21
CA ILE A 193 33.02 -0.87 38.49
C ILE A 193 32.53 -0.67 39.93
N GLU A 194 33.40 -0.14 40.79
CA GLU A 194 33.04 0.08 42.18
C GLU A 194 32.23 1.38 42.36
N ALA A 195 31.48 1.46 43.46
CA ALA A 195 30.60 2.61 43.71
C ALA A 195 31.39 3.93 43.81
N GLY A 196 31.02 4.92 42.99
CA GLY A 196 31.68 6.22 42.93
C GLY A 196 32.91 6.27 42.02
N GLU A 197 33.30 5.15 41.41
CA GLU A 197 34.37 5.09 40.43
C GLU A 197 33.93 5.65 39.07
N THR A 198 34.84 6.33 38.36
CA THR A 198 34.62 6.76 36.97
C THR A 198 35.52 5.95 36.05
N VAL A 199 34.91 5.15 35.16
CA VAL A 199 35.61 4.29 34.20
C VAL A 199 35.41 4.81 32.78
N ALA A 200 36.48 4.89 32.00
CA ALA A 200 36.44 5.27 30.60
C ALA A 200 36.63 4.06 29.69
N LEU A 201 35.64 3.77 28.83
CA LEU A 201 35.74 2.72 27.82
C LEU A 201 36.41 3.25 26.56
N VAL A 202 37.64 2.81 26.27
CA VAL A 202 38.41 3.20 25.09
C VAL A 202 38.64 2.01 24.16
N GLY A 203 38.71 2.26 22.86
CA GLY A 203 38.95 1.21 21.86
C GLY A 203 38.57 1.62 20.44
N PRO A 204 38.96 0.84 19.43
CA PRO A 204 38.69 1.13 18.02
C PRO A 204 37.20 1.15 17.69
N SER A 205 36.82 1.75 16.56
CA SER A 205 35.42 1.74 16.12
C SER A 205 34.89 0.30 16.00
N GLY A 206 33.67 0.05 16.46
CA GLY A 206 33.05 -1.28 16.44
C GLY A 206 33.44 -2.23 17.59
N SER A 207 34.30 -1.81 18.54
CA SER A 207 34.76 -2.66 19.66
C SER A 207 33.71 -2.94 20.77
N GLY A 208 32.43 -2.63 20.55
CA GLY A 208 31.36 -2.91 21.52
C GLY A 208 31.18 -1.91 22.68
N LYS A 209 31.90 -0.78 22.71
CA LYS A 209 31.80 0.23 23.80
C LYS A 209 30.36 0.69 24.07
N SER A 210 29.69 1.18 23.03
CA SER A 210 28.29 1.63 23.13
C SER A 210 27.33 0.46 23.39
N THR A 211 27.68 -0.75 22.93
CA THR A 211 26.88 -1.96 23.18
C THR A 211 26.83 -2.31 24.66
N ILE A 212 27.95 -2.17 25.38
CA ILE A 212 27.98 -2.39 26.84
C ILE A 212 27.03 -1.43 27.57
N VAL A 213 26.98 -0.16 27.15
CA VAL A 213 26.04 0.83 27.71
C VAL A 213 24.59 0.40 27.42
N SER A 214 24.28 0.00 26.19
CA SER A 214 22.94 -0.48 25.82
C SER A 214 22.50 -1.73 26.59
N LEU A 215 23.43 -2.63 26.93
CA LEU A 215 23.16 -3.82 27.75
C LEU A 215 22.94 -3.44 29.22
N LEU A 216 23.71 -2.48 29.75
CA LEU A 216 23.54 -1.96 31.11
C LEU A 216 22.19 -1.27 31.29
N GLU A 217 21.74 -0.52 30.29
CA GLU A 217 20.41 0.12 30.23
C GLU A 217 19.29 -0.89 29.90
N ARG A 218 19.65 -2.16 29.66
CA ARG A 218 18.75 -3.28 29.32
C ARG A 218 17.87 -3.00 28.09
N PHE A 219 18.44 -2.37 27.05
CA PHE A 219 17.80 -2.31 25.73
C PHE A 219 17.85 -3.63 24.97
N TYR A 220 18.82 -4.47 25.32
CA TYR A 220 18.96 -5.83 24.83
C TYR A 220 19.28 -6.74 26.01
N ASP A 221 18.83 -7.99 25.93
CA ASP A 221 19.30 -9.03 26.85
C ASP A 221 20.61 -9.65 26.30
N PRO A 222 21.57 -9.98 27.17
CA PRO A 222 22.89 -10.51 26.80
C PRO A 222 22.88 -11.92 26.22
#